data_AF-A0A4Q2YUE3-F1
#
_entry.id   AF-A0A4Q2YUE3-F1
#
_cell.length_a   1.000
_cell.length_b   1.000
_cell.length_c   1.000
_cell.angle_alpha   90.00
_cell.angle_beta   90.00
_cell.angle_gamma   90.00
#
_symmetry.space_group_name_H-M   'P 1'
#
loop_
_entity.id
_entity.type
_entity.pdbx_description
1 polymer ?
#
loop_
_entity_poly.entity_id
_entity_poly.type
_entity_poly.pdbx_seq_one_letter_code
_entity_poly.pdbx_strand_id
1 'polypeptide(L)'
;MSLSLHEAKAAADLAKLFYNFLPGTGHSSWSGHVTFQSVAIQADVGEFWTGGSKEPALARLLEQTLKYKRNRFEELILKIVSEGIKYRRSKKNEVKEVEILAVNRVIKDVGFKFPDLWNPSFLASLERDPAPPSEQPAPPARYEP
;
A
#
# COMPACT_ATOMS: atom_id res chain seq x y z
N MET A 1 13.61 16.26 16.39
CA MET A 1 12.38 16.38 17.21
C MET A 1 12.09 15.02 17.84
N SER A 2 11.52 15.00 19.04
CA SER A 2 11.10 13.75 19.68
C SER A 2 9.75 13.32 19.11
N LEU A 3 9.63 12.05 18.75
CA LEU A 3 8.40 11.48 18.21
C LEU A 3 7.38 11.36 19.36
N SER A 4 6.15 11.81 19.13
CA SER A 4 5.11 11.74 20.16
C SER A 4 4.60 10.30 20.34
N LEU A 5 4.10 9.95 21.53
CA LEU A 5 3.48 8.64 21.76
C LEU A 5 2.33 8.35 20.80
N HIS A 6 1.64 9.40 20.38
CA HIS A 6 0.57 9.35 19.41
C HIS A 6 1.07 8.94 18.01
N GLU A 7 2.16 9.54 17.54
CA GLU A 7 2.81 9.17 16.28
C GLU A 7 3.41 7.77 16.32
N ALA A 8 3.96 7.34 17.46
CA ALA A 8 4.50 5.98 17.62
C ALA A 8 3.38 4.94 17.47
N LYS A 9 2.25 5.21 18.14
CA LYS A 9 1.05 4.38 18.02
C LYS A 9 0.54 4.33 16.58
N ALA A 10 0.45 5.47 15.91
CA ALA A 10 0.01 5.53 14.52
C ALA A 10 0.91 4.74 13.57
N ALA A 11 2.23 4.82 13.75
CA ALA A 11 3.19 4.02 12.98
C ALA A 11 3.00 2.51 13.21
N ALA A 12 2.76 2.08 14.44
CA ALA A 12 2.46 0.68 14.76
C ALA A 12 1.12 0.21 14.16
N ASP A 13 0.08 1.04 14.22
CA ASP A 13 -1.24 0.72 13.63
C ASP A 13 -1.16 0.65 12.09
N LEU A 14 -0.44 1.56 11.45
CA LEU A 14 -0.15 1.50 10.01
C LEU A 14 0.65 0.25 9.65
N ALA A 15 1.65 -0.13 10.44
CA ALA A 15 2.42 -1.34 10.19
C ALA A 15 1.55 -2.59 10.17
N LYS A 16 0.56 -2.69 11.07
CA LYS A 16 -0.41 -3.79 11.09
C LYS A 16 -1.33 -3.80 9.86
N LEU A 17 -1.80 -2.64 9.42
CA LEU A 17 -2.62 -2.52 8.21
C LEU A 17 -1.84 -2.96 6.98
N PHE A 18 -0.60 -2.47 6.84
CA PHE A 18 0.25 -2.80 5.71
C PHE A 18 0.85 -4.21 5.79
N TYR A 19 0.84 -4.88 6.94
CA TYR A 19 1.43 -6.20 7.12
C TYR A 19 1.04 -7.24 6.04
N ASN A 20 -0.18 -7.14 5.54
CA ASN A 20 -0.74 -8.02 4.50
C ASN A 20 -0.64 -7.44 3.08
N PHE A 21 -0.21 -6.18 2.91
CA PHE A 21 -0.08 -5.51 1.60
C PHE A 21 1.12 -6.04 0.82
N LEU A 22 2.26 -6.23 1.50
CA LEU A 22 3.49 -6.70 0.88
C LEU A 22 4.08 -7.89 1.65
N PRO A 23 4.82 -8.80 0.98
CA PRO A 23 5.52 -9.86 1.65
C PRO A 23 6.67 -9.29 2.51
N GLY A 24 6.79 -9.80 3.75
CA GLY A 24 7.86 -9.43 4.67
C GLY A 24 9.22 -10.05 4.33
N THR A 25 9.21 -11.17 3.63
CA THR A 25 10.37 -11.88 3.11
C THR A 25 10.02 -12.42 1.74
N GLY A 26 10.92 -12.26 0.76
CA GLY A 26 10.80 -12.96 -0.51
C GLY A 26 11.03 -14.45 -0.27
N HIS A 27 10.14 -15.30 -0.76
CA HIS A 27 10.48 -16.72 -0.89
C HIS A 27 11.61 -16.78 -1.92
N SER A 28 12.69 -17.52 -1.62
CA SER A 28 13.94 -17.62 -2.41
C SER A 28 13.77 -18.00 -3.89
N SER A 29 12.55 -18.31 -4.33
CA SER A 29 12.22 -18.80 -5.68
C SER A 29 11.53 -17.78 -6.59
N TRP A 30 11.36 -16.50 -6.21
CA TRP A 30 10.67 -15.51 -7.07
C TRP A 30 11.56 -14.31 -7.43
N SER A 31 12.10 -14.34 -8.64
CA SER A 31 13.05 -13.37 -9.19
C SER A 31 12.33 -12.09 -9.65
N GLY A 32 11.95 -11.22 -8.70
CA GLY A 32 11.33 -9.92 -9.03
C GLY A 32 10.68 -9.17 -7.86
N HIS A 33 11.07 -9.47 -6.62
CA HIS A 33 10.32 -9.06 -5.43
C HIS A 33 10.30 -7.55 -5.17
N VAL A 34 9.09 -6.98 -5.17
CA VAL A 34 8.80 -5.74 -4.44
C VAL A 34 8.56 -6.10 -2.97
N THR A 35 9.46 -5.68 -2.10
CA THR A 35 9.42 -5.83 -0.63
C THR A 35 9.34 -4.47 0.06
N PHE A 36 8.98 -4.45 1.34
CA PHE A 36 9.06 -3.22 2.15
C PHE A 36 10.44 -2.56 2.10
N GLN A 37 11.52 -3.35 2.08
CA GLN A 37 12.87 -2.82 1.93
C GLN A 37 13.05 -2.11 0.59
N SER A 38 12.64 -2.73 -0.51
CA SER A 38 12.77 -2.12 -1.85
C SER A 38 11.93 -0.85 -1.98
N VAL A 39 10.74 -0.81 -1.36
CA VAL A 39 9.88 0.37 -1.33
C VAL A 39 10.50 1.47 -0.48
N ALA A 40 11.08 1.13 0.67
CA ALA A 40 11.78 2.06 1.53
C ALA A 40 12.98 2.70 0.81
N ILE A 41 13.78 1.91 0.10
CA ILE A 41 14.89 2.42 -0.73
C ILE A 41 14.37 3.36 -1.81
N GLN A 42 13.31 2.99 -2.53
CA GLN A 42 12.71 3.85 -3.55
C GLN A 42 12.17 5.15 -2.97
N ALA A 43 11.69 5.17 -1.73
CA ALA A 43 11.17 6.35 -1.04
C ALA A 43 12.26 7.16 -0.29
N ASP A 44 13.55 6.87 -0.53
CA ASP A 44 14.70 7.52 0.13
C ASP A 44 14.72 7.37 1.66
N VAL A 45 14.14 6.28 2.18
CA VAL A 45 14.05 5.97 3.62
C VAL A 45 14.55 4.56 3.93
N GLY A 46 15.25 3.93 2.99
CA GLY A 46 15.79 2.57 3.11
C GLY A 46 16.77 2.41 4.28
N GLU A 47 17.45 3.49 4.68
CA GLU A 47 18.34 3.54 5.84
C GLU A 47 17.64 3.18 7.17
N PHE A 48 16.31 3.38 7.26
CA PHE A 48 15.54 3.08 8.45
C PHE A 48 15.01 1.64 8.50
N TRP A 49 15.20 0.87 7.42
CA TRP A 49 14.80 -0.53 7.38
C TRP A 49 15.82 -1.41 8.11
N THR A 50 15.44 -1.91 9.28
CA THR A 50 16.32 -2.75 10.12
C THR A 50 16.29 -4.24 9.78
N GLY A 51 15.38 -4.68 8.91
CA GLY A 51 15.14 -6.09 8.64
C GLY A 51 14.61 -6.86 9.85
N GLY A 52 14.65 -8.20 9.76
CA GLY A 52 14.11 -9.10 10.79
C GLY A 52 12.60 -9.32 10.66
N SER A 53 11.89 -9.34 11.79
CA SER A 53 10.43 -9.49 11.81
C SER A 53 9.76 -8.32 11.09
N LYS A 54 8.94 -8.61 10.08
CA LYS A 54 8.40 -7.58 9.17
C LYS A 54 7.55 -6.50 9.84
N GLU A 55 6.73 -6.86 10.81
CA GLU A 55 5.85 -5.90 11.52
C GLU A 55 6.66 -4.88 12.33
N PRO A 56 7.57 -5.28 13.25
CA PRO A 56 8.37 -4.31 13.99
C PRO A 56 9.37 -3.57 13.09
N ALA A 57 9.88 -4.18 12.02
CA ALA A 57 10.71 -3.49 11.04
C ALA A 57 9.94 -2.38 10.31
N LEU A 58 8.69 -2.64 9.93
CA LEU A 58 7.82 -1.67 9.27
C LEU A 58 7.37 -0.57 10.22
N ALA A 59 7.00 -0.91 11.46
CA ALA A 59 6.67 0.08 12.49
C ALA A 59 7.85 1.03 12.70
N ARG A 60 9.05 0.48 12.88
CA ARG A 60 10.27 1.27 13.04
C ARG A 60 10.58 2.12 11.82
N LEU A 61 10.44 1.60 10.60
CA LEU A 61 10.59 2.38 9.37
C LEU A 61 9.66 3.59 9.35
N LEU A 62 8.38 3.40 9.68
CA LEU A 62 7.38 4.47 9.73
C LEU A 62 7.68 5.49 10.84
N GLU A 63 8.05 5.04 12.04
CA GLU A 63 8.44 5.89 13.15
C GLU A 63 9.66 6.75 12.80
N GLN A 64 10.73 6.14 12.28
CA GLN A 64 11.94 6.87 11.91
C GLN A 64 11.68 7.85 10.77
N THR A 65 10.82 7.48 9.81
CA THR A 65 10.41 8.38 8.73
C THR A 65 9.66 9.59 9.28
N LEU A 66 8.68 9.40 10.19
CA LEU A 66 7.98 10.51 10.84
C LEU A 66 8.92 11.41 11.65
N LYS A 67 9.94 10.83 12.30
CA LYS A 67 10.88 11.54 13.17
C LYS A 67 11.93 12.34 12.40
N TYR A 68 12.50 11.77 11.34
CA TYR A 68 13.68 12.31 10.65
C TYR A 68 13.40 12.76 9.21
N LYS A 69 12.46 12.13 8.51
CA LYS A 69 12.13 12.44 7.10
C LYS A 69 10.62 12.59 6.90
N ARG A 70 9.97 13.47 7.69
CA ARG A 70 8.51 13.68 7.67
C ARG A 70 7.96 13.97 6.26
N ASN A 71 8.71 14.71 5.44
CA ASN A 71 8.35 15.04 4.06
C ASN A 71 8.32 13.82 3.11
N ARG A 72 9.02 12.73 3.45
CA ARG A 72 9.01 11.47 2.68
C ARG A 72 7.93 10.49 3.16
N PHE A 73 7.25 10.81 4.25
CA PHE A 73 6.23 9.93 4.81
C PHE A 73 5.08 9.70 3.82
N GLU A 74 4.59 10.75 3.17
CA GLU A 74 3.57 10.64 2.11
C GLU A 74 4.03 9.73 0.98
N GLU A 75 5.23 9.99 0.43
CA GLU A 75 5.79 9.22 -0.67
C GLU A 75 5.95 7.73 -0.31
N LEU A 76 6.41 7.44 0.91
CA LEU A 76 6.55 6.07 1.42
C LEU A 76 5.19 5.37 1.46
N ILE A 77 4.17 6.01 2.03
CA ILE A 77 2.82 5.43 2.14
C ILE A 77 2.23 5.18 0.76
N LEU A 78 2.30 6.16 -0.15
CA LEU A 78 1.76 6.02 -1.50
C LEU A 78 2.45 4.88 -2.26
N LYS A 79 3.77 4.73 -2.12
CA LYS A 79 4.51 3.63 -2.73
C LYS A 79 4.12 2.27 -2.12
N ILE A 80 3.98 2.17 -0.79
CA ILE A 80 3.52 0.93 -0.14
C ILE A 80 2.13 0.53 -0.65
N VAL A 81 1.20 1.48 -0.76
CA VAL A 81 -0.16 1.23 -1.26
C VAL A 81 -0.13 0.81 -2.73
N SER A 82 0.55 1.57 -3.59
CA SER A 82 0.67 1.27 -5.03
C SER A 82 1.25 -0.12 -5.28
N GLU A 83 2.38 -0.45 -4.64
CA GLU A 83 3.02 -1.74 -4.81
C GLU A 83 2.21 -2.87 -4.14
N GLY A 84 1.56 -2.58 -3.02
CA GLY A 84 0.66 -3.51 -2.35
C GLY A 84 -0.52 -3.91 -3.25
N ILE A 85 -1.14 -2.94 -3.94
CA ILE A 85 -2.23 -3.19 -4.90
C ILE A 85 -1.75 -4.10 -6.03
N LYS A 86 -0.60 -3.80 -6.63
CA LYS A 86 -0.01 -4.63 -7.72
C LYS A 86 0.23 -6.07 -7.26
N TYR A 87 0.84 -6.23 -6.08
CA TYR A 87 1.15 -7.54 -5.51
C TYR A 87 -0.12 -8.34 -5.21
N ARG A 88 -1.08 -7.73 -4.53
CA ARG A 88 -2.33 -8.35 -4.12
C ARG A 88 -3.25 -8.70 -5.27
N ARG A 89 -3.30 -7.86 -6.31
CA ARG A 89 -3.99 -8.18 -7.57
C ARG A 89 -3.45 -9.46 -8.21
N SER A 90 -2.12 -9.66 -8.22
CA SER A 90 -1.51 -10.90 -8.72
C SER A 90 -1.87 -12.14 -7.88
N LYS A 91 -2.21 -11.95 -6.60
CA LYS A 91 -2.56 -13.02 -5.65
C LYS A 91 -4.07 -13.26 -5.48
N LYS A 92 -4.92 -12.61 -6.30
CA LYS A 92 -6.40 -12.65 -6.18
C LYS A 92 -6.91 -12.26 -4.77
N ASN A 93 -6.18 -11.40 -4.08
CA ASN A 93 -6.55 -10.90 -2.76
C ASN A 93 -6.52 -9.36 -2.78
N GLU A 94 -7.43 -8.76 -3.54
CA GLU A 94 -7.42 -7.33 -3.84
C GLU A 94 -7.51 -6.47 -2.57
N VAL A 95 -6.86 -5.30 -2.62
CA VAL A 95 -6.95 -4.31 -1.53
C VAL A 95 -8.35 -3.74 -1.55
N LYS A 96 -9.02 -3.76 -0.39
CA LYS A 96 -10.38 -3.25 -0.27
C LYS A 96 -10.39 -1.77 0.09
N GLU A 97 -11.45 -1.07 -0.30
CA GLU A 97 -11.67 0.33 0.08
C GLU A 97 -11.57 0.53 1.60
N VAL A 98 -12.19 -0.36 2.38
CA VAL A 98 -12.17 -0.33 3.86
C VAL A 98 -10.75 -0.34 4.44
N GLU A 99 -9.80 -1.02 3.80
CA GLU A 99 -8.39 -1.02 4.24
C GLU A 99 -7.74 0.34 3.99
N ILE A 100 -8.00 0.96 2.84
CA ILE A 100 -7.50 2.32 2.52
C ILE A 100 -8.13 3.38 3.43
N LEU A 101 -9.43 3.26 3.72
CA LEU A 101 -10.10 4.17 4.66
C LEU A 101 -9.53 4.05 6.08
N ALA A 102 -9.17 2.83 6.52
CA ALA A 102 -8.48 2.63 7.79
C ALA A 102 -7.10 3.30 7.80
N VAL A 103 -6.33 3.18 6.71
CA VAL A 103 -5.05 3.86 6.52
C VAL A 103 -5.23 5.39 6.58
N ASN A 104 -6.21 5.93 5.84
CA ASN A 104 -6.54 7.36 5.83
C ASN A 104 -6.90 7.89 7.21
N ARG A 105 -7.63 7.12 8.02
CA ARG A 105 -7.98 7.50 9.39
C ARG A 105 -6.74 7.68 10.26
N VAL A 106 -5.80 6.73 10.20
CA VAL A 106 -4.57 6.79 11.01
C VAL A 106 -3.65 7.94 10.56
N ILE A 107 -3.52 8.15 9.25
CA ILE A 107 -2.74 9.26 8.67
C ILE A 107 -3.32 10.62 9.10
N LYS A 108 -4.65 10.75 9.09
CA LYS A 108 -5.33 11.96 9.54
C LYS A 108 -5.09 12.25 11.02
N ASP A 109 -5.03 11.20 11.84
CA ASP A 109 -4.78 11.29 13.28
C ASP A 109 -3.42 11.94 13.56
N VAL A 110 -2.38 11.61 12.79
CA VAL A 110 -1.03 12.22 12.89
C VAL A 110 -0.87 13.54 12.13
N GLY A 111 -1.98 14.13 11.69
CA GLY A 111 -2.02 15.46 11.08
C GLY A 111 -1.69 15.51 9.59
N PHE A 112 -1.74 14.39 8.89
CA PHE A 112 -1.51 14.35 7.44
C PHE A 112 -2.80 14.10 6.66
N LYS A 113 -2.83 14.53 5.40
CA LYS A 113 -3.90 14.21 4.46
C LYS A 113 -3.32 14.04 3.08
N PHE A 114 -3.34 12.83 2.54
CA PHE A 114 -2.77 12.50 1.23
C PHE A 114 -3.87 12.50 0.18
N PRO A 115 -3.94 13.50 -0.72
CA PRO A 115 -5.06 13.65 -1.66
C PRO A 115 -5.33 12.40 -2.50
N ASP A 116 -4.27 11.72 -2.95
CA ASP A 116 -4.36 10.49 -3.76
C ASP A 116 -5.14 9.37 -3.06
N LEU A 117 -4.96 9.17 -1.75
CA LEU A 117 -5.68 8.15 -1.00
C LEU A 117 -7.14 8.53 -0.69
N TRP A 118 -7.50 9.81 -0.84
CA TRP A 118 -8.87 10.31 -0.71
C TRP A 118 -9.57 10.50 -2.05
N ASN A 119 -8.92 10.13 -3.15
CA ASN A 119 -9.48 10.31 -4.48
C ASN A 119 -10.70 9.35 -4.66
N PRO A 120 -11.91 9.88 -4.92
CA PRO A 120 -13.11 9.05 -5.03
C PRO A 120 -13.05 8.09 -6.22
N SER A 121 -12.40 8.45 -7.32
CA SER A 121 -12.19 7.56 -8.46
C SER A 121 -11.26 6.40 -8.12
N PHE A 122 -10.24 6.64 -7.30
CA PHE A 122 -9.37 5.58 -6.79
C PHE A 122 -10.12 4.63 -5.85
N LEU A 123 -10.83 5.17 -4.85
CA LEU A 123 -11.61 4.37 -3.90
C LEU A 123 -12.67 3.51 -4.60
N ALA A 124 -13.44 4.10 -5.53
CA ALA A 124 -14.41 3.36 -6.34
C ALA A 124 -13.78 2.28 -7.24
N SER A 125 -12.51 2.42 -7.60
CA SER A 125 -11.78 1.40 -8.37
C SER A 125 -11.40 0.19 -7.51
N LEU A 126 -11.37 0.31 -6.18
CA LEU A 126 -11.10 -0.80 -5.25
C LEU A 126 -12.36 -1.60 -4.90
N GLU A 127 -13.55 -0.99 -5.02
CA GLU A 127 -14.83 -1.68 -4.83
C GLU A 127 -15.25 -2.54 -6.02
N ARG A 128 -14.71 -2.23 -7.22
CA ARG A 128 -14.95 -3.04 -8.42
C ARG A 128 -14.05 -4.27 -8.41
N ASP A 129 -14.56 -5.35 -7.84
CA ASP A 129 -14.21 -6.71 -8.29
C ASP A 129 -14.38 -6.74 -9.82
N PRO A 130 -13.43 -7.29 -10.60
CA PRO A 130 -13.57 -7.35 -12.04
C PRO A 130 -14.72 -8.30 -12.38
N ALA A 131 -15.92 -7.73 -12.57
CA ALA A 131 -16.86 -8.35 -13.49
C ALA A 131 -16.07 -8.64 -14.78
N PRO A 132 -16.09 -9.88 -15.30
CA PRO A 132 -15.36 -10.23 -16.51
C PRO A 132 -15.68 -9.20 -17.59
N PRO A 133 -14.72 -8.89 -18.49
CA PRO A 133 -14.95 -7.92 -19.54
C PRO A 133 -16.25 -8.30 -20.22
N SER A 134 -17.25 -7.40 -20.13
CA SER A 134 -18.52 -7.59 -20.79
C SER A 134 -18.20 -7.80 -22.26
N GLU A 135 -18.31 -9.06 -22.66
CA GLU A 135 -18.16 -9.53 -24.02
C GLU A 135 -19.12 -8.67 -24.85
N GLN A 136 -18.58 -7.72 -25.60
CA GLN A 136 -19.37 -7.03 -26.62
C GLN A 136 -19.92 -8.15 -27.49
N PRO A 137 -21.25 -8.32 -27.61
CA PRO A 137 -21.78 -9.33 -28.50
C PRO A 137 -21.26 -9.01 -29.90
N ALA A 138 -20.49 -9.94 -30.47
CA ALA A 138 -20.03 -9.84 -31.85
C ALA A 138 -21.24 -9.57 -32.76
N PRO A 139 -21.11 -8.68 -33.75
CA PRO A 139 -22.23 -8.36 -34.63
C PRO A 139 -22.74 -9.64 -35.30
N PRO A 140 -24.07 -9.82 -35.44
CA PRO A 140 -24.63 -11.05 -35.97
C PRO A 140 -24.09 -11.30 -37.38
N ALA A 141 -23.56 -12.52 -37.58
CA ALA A 141 -23.13 -12.99 -38.87
C ALA A 141 -24.29 -12.87 -39.86
N ARG A 142 -24.08 -12.03 -40.88
CA ARG A 142 -25.00 -11.83 -42.00
C ARG A 142 -25.09 -13.17 -42.75
N TYR A 143 -26.19 -13.88 -42.60
CA TYR A 143 -26.56 -14.95 -43.53
C TYR A 143 -27.05 -14.26 -44.81
N GLU A 144 -26.25 -14.32 -45.88
CA GLU A 144 -26.71 -13.98 -47.22
C GLU A 144 -27.35 -15.23 -47.88
N PRO A 145 -28.44 -15.05 -48.66
CA PRO A 145 -29.26 -16.14 -49.20
C PRO A 145 -28.63 -16.91 -50.36
#